data_AF-A0A973HW22-F1
#
_entry.id   AF-A0A973HW22-F1
#
_cell.length_a   1.000
_cell.length_b   1.000
_cell.length_c   1.000
_cell.angle_alpha   90.00
_cell.angle_beta   90.00
_cell.angle_gamma   90.00
#
_symmetry.space_group_name_H-M   'P 1'
#
loop_
_entity.id
_entity.type
_entity.pdbx_description
1 polymer ?
#
loop_
_entity_poly.entity_id
_entity_poly.type
_entity_poly.pdbx_seq_one_letter_code
_entity_poly.pdbx_strand_id
1 'polypeptide(L)'
;MAKIAFYESMGVDPEATEPVEYLLSVFAQFTEQYMKNGIEKSFLRPTMNTRIAANLVTAMLVETIKQVAAGGIHDEDQIDAWRQEIIQFMVGGLGKR
;
A
#
# COMPACT_ATOMS: atom_id res chain seq x y z
N MET A 1 15.35 -7.55 -7.27
CA MET A 1 14.70 -8.12 -6.07
C MET A 1 13.21 -7.80 -5.99
N ALA A 2 12.77 -6.54 -6.15
CA ALA A 2 11.34 -6.20 -6.15
C ALA A 2 10.49 -6.97 -7.20
N LYS A 3 11.00 -7.14 -8.42
CA LYS A 3 10.33 -7.97 -9.45
C LYS A 3 10.12 -9.43 -9.01
N ILE A 4 11.16 -10.06 -8.46
CA ILE A 4 11.05 -11.43 -7.95
C ILE A 4 10.04 -11.49 -6.79
N ALA A 5 10.11 -10.55 -5.85
CA ALA A 5 9.29 -10.55 -4.64
C ALA A 5 7.83 -10.11 -4.82
N PHE A 6 7.50 -9.29 -5.83
CA PHE A 6 6.15 -8.75 -6.00
C PHE A 6 5.45 -9.19 -7.29
N TYR A 7 6.20 -9.71 -8.26
CA TYR A 7 5.66 -10.12 -9.56
C TYR A 7 5.83 -11.62 -9.81
N GLU A 8 7.02 -12.19 -9.59
CA GLU A 8 7.29 -13.60 -9.94
C GLU A 8 6.95 -14.57 -8.80
N SER A 9 7.03 -14.16 -7.53
CA SER A 9 6.70 -15.00 -6.37
C SER A 9 5.20 -15.12 -6.13
N MET A 10 4.41 -14.08 -6.40
CA MET A 10 2.97 -14.08 -6.19
C MET A 10 2.27 -14.96 -7.25
N GLY A 11 1.97 -16.21 -6.90
CA GLY A 11 1.13 -17.10 -7.70
C GLY A 11 1.85 -18.18 -8.50
N VAL A 12 3.18 -18.28 -8.41
CA VAL A 12 3.98 -19.31 -9.12
C VAL A 12 4.57 -20.36 -8.16
N ASP A 13 4.96 -19.95 -6.95
CA ASP A 13 5.54 -20.83 -5.92
C ASP A 13 4.98 -20.49 -4.52
N PRO A 14 4.27 -21.41 -3.85
CA PRO A 14 3.78 -21.22 -2.49
C PRO A 14 4.89 -20.87 -1.48
N GLU A 15 6.09 -21.45 -1.62
CA GLU A 15 7.21 -21.18 -0.70
C GLU A 15 7.76 -19.76 -0.85
N ALA A 16 7.68 -19.18 -2.05
CA ALA A 16 8.06 -17.79 -2.29
C ALA A 16 6.95 -16.78 -1.92
N THR A 17 5.70 -17.23 -1.79
CA THR A 17 4.55 -16.39 -1.50
C THR A 17 4.49 -16.02 -0.01
N GLU A 18 4.77 -16.96 0.89
CA GLU A 18 4.67 -16.76 2.35
C GLU A 18 5.58 -15.64 2.90
N PRO A 19 6.88 -15.52 2.51
CA PRO A 19 7.72 -14.42 2.98
C PRO A 19 7.25 -13.04 2.50
N VAL A 20 6.65 -12.99 1.31
CA VAL A 20 6.14 -11.75 0.72
C VAL A 20 4.87 -11.32 1.46
N GLU A 21 3.94 -12.24 1.69
CA GLU A 21 2.74 -11.97 2.50
C GLU A 21 3.10 -11.53 3.92
N TYR A 22 4.10 -12.17 4.53
CA TYR A 22 4.62 -11.75 5.83
C TYR A 22 5.14 -10.31 5.78
N LEU A 23 5.96 -9.96 4.79
CA LEU A 23 6.49 -8.60 4.64
C LEU A 23 5.37 -7.57 4.47
N LEU A 24 4.35 -7.89 3.66
CA LEU A 24 3.17 -7.03 3.48
C LEU A 24 2.38 -6.86 4.78
N SER A 25 2.26 -7.93 5.56
CA SER A 25 1.61 -7.88 6.87
C SER A 25 2.36 -6.96 7.85
N VAL A 26 3.69 -6.97 7.81
CA VAL A 26 4.53 -6.09 8.63
C VAL A 26 4.31 -4.63 8.23
N PHE A 27 4.30 -4.31 6.94
CA PHE A 27 4.00 -2.95 6.47
C PHE A 27 2.61 -2.49 6.93
N ALA A 28 1.58 -3.34 6.78
CA ALA A 28 0.24 -3.03 7.26
C ALA A 28 0.20 -2.78 8.78
N GLN A 29 0.92 -3.55 9.58
CA GLN A 29 1.01 -3.33 11.03
C GLN A 29 1.64 -1.98 11.38
N PHE A 30 2.72 -1.58 10.70
CA PHE A 30 3.33 -0.26 10.88
C PHE A 30 2.37 0.87 10.50
N THR A 31 1.69 0.76 9.35
CA THR A 31 0.68 1.74 8.93
C THR A 31 -0.48 1.82 9.91
N GLU A 32 -0.90 0.70 10.48
CA GLU A 32 -1.96 0.66 11.49
C GLU A 32 -1.57 1.46 12.75
N GLN A 33 -0.32 1.34 13.21
CA GLN A 33 0.14 2.12 14.38
C GLN A 33 0.14 3.62 14.13
N TYR A 34 0.50 4.04 12.92
CA TYR A 34 0.39 5.44 12.53
C TYR A 34 -1.06 5.94 12.57
N MET A 35 -2.00 5.12 12.09
CA MET A 35 -3.44 5.44 12.14
C MET A 35 -4.00 5.47 13.57
N LYS A 36 -3.58 4.55 14.44
CA LYS A 36 -3.95 4.56 15.87
C LYS A 36 -3.51 5.85 16.54
N ASN A 37 -2.24 6.25 16.36
CA ASN A 37 -1.74 7.53 16.85
C ASN A 37 -2.50 8.73 16.24
N GLY A 38 -2.94 8.64 14.98
CA GLY A 38 -3.80 9.65 14.35
C GLY A 38 -5.18 9.79 15.02
N ILE A 39 -5.78 8.68 15.46
CA ILE A 39 -7.03 8.68 16.24
C ILE A 39 -6.78 9.26 17.64
N GLU A 40 -5.73 8.81 18.34
CA GLU A 40 -5.37 9.30 19.68
C GLU A 40 -5.16 10.82 19.70
N LYS A 41 -4.54 11.35 18.65
CA LYS A 41 -4.30 12.79 18.46
C LYS A 41 -5.49 13.55 17.84
N SER A 42 -6.62 12.88 17.64
CA SER A 42 -7.85 13.47 17.04
C SER A 42 -7.67 14.01 15.61
N PHE A 43 -6.66 13.54 14.86
CA PHE A 43 -6.49 13.86 13.44
C PHE A 43 -7.35 12.97 12.54
N LEU A 44 -7.67 11.75 12.99
CA LEU A 44 -8.49 10.77 12.25
C LEU A 44 -9.80 10.49 12.99
N ARG A 45 -10.83 10.07 12.24
CA ARG A 45 -12.14 9.73 12.81
C ARG A 45 -12.01 8.57 13.83
N PRO A 46 -12.64 8.68 15.03
CA PRO A 46 -12.47 7.67 16.09
C PRO A 46 -13.13 6.32 15.77
N THR A 47 -14.03 6.28 14.79
CA THR A 47 -14.73 5.07 14.36
C THR A 47 -14.00 4.31 13.24
N MET A 48 -12.82 4.76 12.82
CA MET A 48 -12.04 4.09 11.78
C MET A 48 -11.59 2.71 12.24
N ASN A 49 -11.88 1.68 11.44
CA ASN A 49 -11.22 0.39 11.59
C ASN A 49 -9.79 0.49 11.06
N THR A 50 -8.83 0.76 11.95
CA THR A 50 -7.42 1.01 11.60
C THR A 50 -6.79 -0.18 10.90
N ARG A 51 -7.10 -1.40 11.32
CA ARG A 51 -6.59 -2.63 10.71
C ARG A 51 -7.01 -2.74 9.24
N ILE A 52 -8.29 -2.54 8.94
CA ILE A 52 -8.77 -2.60 7.54
C ILE A 52 -8.17 -1.44 6.74
N ALA A 53 -8.19 -0.22 7.27
CA ALA A 53 -7.65 0.95 6.59
C ALA A 53 -6.15 0.79 6.25
N ALA A 54 -5.35 0.26 7.17
CA ALA A 54 -3.93 0.02 6.95
C ALA A 54 -3.68 -1.00 5.83
N ASN A 55 -4.44 -2.11 5.81
CA ASN A 55 -4.34 -3.09 4.72
C ASN A 55 -4.68 -2.48 3.35
N LEU A 56 -5.70 -1.62 3.29
CA LEU A 56 -6.08 -0.94 2.05
C LEU A 56 -4.98 0.01 1.56
N VAL A 57 -4.41 0.81 2.46
CA VAL A 57 -3.29 1.71 2.12
C VAL A 57 -2.07 0.92 1.65
N THR A 58 -1.69 -0.14 2.36
CA THR A 58 -0.60 -1.02 1.94
C THR A 58 -0.86 -1.63 0.56
N ALA A 59 -2.08 -2.10 0.29
CA ALA A 59 -2.42 -2.66 -1.02
C ALA A 59 -2.24 -1.65 -2.17
N MET A 60 -2.67 -0.39 -1.98
CA MET A 60 -2.49 0.67 -2.99
C MET A 60 -1.01 0.97 -3.26
N LEU A 61 -0.18 1.02 -2.20
CA LEU A 61 1.27 1.23 -2.34
C LEU A 61 1.94 0.07 -3.09
N VAL A 62 1.58 -1.16 -2.73
CA VAL A 62 2.13 -2.38 -3.35
C VAL A 62 1.77 -2.47 -4.82
N GLU A 63 0.58 -2.04 -5.22
CA GLU A 63 0.19 -2.02 -6.63
C GLU A 63 1.14 -1.14 -7.46
N THR A 64 1.54 0.02 -6.93
CA THR A 64 2.53 0.87 -7.61
C THR A 64 3.87 0.14 -7.78
N ILE A 65 4.32 -0.55 -6.72
CA ILE A 65 5.56 -1.33 -6.76
C ILE A 65 5.48 -2.44 -7.82
N LYS A 66 4.34 -3.13 -7.92
CA LYS A 66 4.09 -4.15 -8.94
C LYS A 66 4.19 -3.59 -10.34
N GLN A 67 3.53 -2.46 -10.61
CA GLN A 67 3.55 -1.83 -11.94
C GLN A 67 4.95 -1.39 -12.36
N VAL A 68 5.72 -0.79 -11.44
CA VAL A 68 7.14 -0.46 -11.70
C VAL A 68 7.96 -1.73 -11.94
N ALA A 69 7.80 -2.75 -11.10
CA ALA A 69 8.58 -3.98 -11.18
C ALA A 69 8.28 -4.84 -12.41
N ALA A 70 7.03 -4.82 -12.89
CA ALA A 70 6.59 -5.49 -14.12
C ALA A 70 7.01 -4.74 -15.38
N GLY A 71 7.51 -3.50 -15.26
CA GLY A 71 7.77 -2.63 -16.39
C GLY A 71 6.48 -2.15 -17.07
N GLY A 72 5.42 -1.90 -16.30
CA GLY A 72 4.24 -1.16 -16.76
C GLY A 72 4.39 0.36 -16.56
N ILE A 73 5.29 0.77 -15.66
CA ILE A 73 5.70 2.16 -15.43
C ILE A 73 7.18 2.30 -15.76
N HIS A 74 7.54 3.31 -16.55
CA HIS A 74 8.86 3.43 -17.17
C HIS A 74 9.64 4.70 -16.83
N ASP A 75 8.97 5.74 -16.33
CA ASP A 75 9.56 7.04 -16.03
C ASP A 75 9.11 7.58 -14.67
N GLU A 76 9.80 8.60 -14.18
CA GLU A 76 9.51 9.23 -12.88
C GLU A 76 8.16 9.95 -12.87
N ASP A 77 7.73 10.53 -14.00
CA ASP A 77 6.46 11.24 -14.11
C ASP A 77 5.26 10.31 -13.87
N GLN A 78 5.32 9.08 -14.39
CA GLN A 78 4.33 8.05 -14.13
C GLN A 78 4.35 7.57 -12.68
N ILE A 79 5.52 7.39 -12.07
CA ILE A 79 5.63 7.05 -10.65
C ILE A 79 4.99 8.15 -9.78
N ASP A 80 5.25 9.40 -10.12
CA ASP A 80 4.70 10.55 -9.40
C ASP A 80 3.19 10.66 -9.57
N ALA A 81 2.64 10.40 -10.75
CA ALA A 81 1.19 10.33 -10.95
C ALA A 81 0.52 9.30 -10.03
N TRP A 82 1.11 8.11 -9.89
CA TRP A 82 0.61 7.07 -8.98
C TRP A 82 0.70 7.49 -7.51
N ARG A 83 1.82 8.12 -7.10
CA ARG A 83 1.98 8.64 -5.74
C ARG A 83 0.93 9.69 -5.41
N GLN A 84 0.69 10.63 -6.33
CA GLN A 84 -0.31 11.69 -6.15
C GLN A 84 -1.71 11.10 -5.99
N GLU A 85 -2.08 10.11 -6.80
CA GLU A 85 -3.41 9.49 -6.72
C GLU A 85 -3.62 8.76 -5.38
N ILE A 86 -2.60 8.04 -4.88
CA ILE A 86 -2.66 7.40 -3.56
C ILE A 86 -2.86 8.43 -2.45
N ILE A 87 -2.11 9.53 -2.47
CA ILE A 87 -2.25 10.62 -1.49
C ILE A 87 -3.65 11.23 -1.58
N GLN A 88 -4.15 11.46 -2.80
CA GLN A 88 -5.49 11.99 -3.03
C GLN A 88 -6.56 11.07 -2.46
N PHE A 89 -6.46 9.75 -2.62
CA PHE A 89 -7.38 8.80 -1.99
C PHE A 89 -7.32 8.85 -0.47
N MET A 90 -6.12 8.97 0.10
CA MET A 90 -5.94 9.01 1.55
C MET A 90 -6.51 10.27 2.20
N VAL A 91 -6.40 11.43 1.53
CA VAL A 91 -6.76 12.74 2.10
C VAL A 91 -8.13 13.25 1.60
N GLY A 92 -8.44 12.99 0.34
CA GLY A 92 -9.65 13.46 -0.35
C GLY A 92 -10.74 12.40 -0.50
N GLY A 93 -10.40 11.12 -0.38
CA GLY A 93 -11.29 10.02 -0.76
C GLY A 93 -11.54 9.98 -2.27
N LEU A 94 -12.60 9.29 -2.69
CA LEU A 94 -12.98 9.12 -4.11
C LEU A 94 -13.96 10.19 -4.62
N GLY A 95 -14.42 11.09 -3.74
CA GLY A 95 -15.40 12.11 -4.09
C GLY A 95 -14.79 13.24 -4.91
N LYS A 96 -15.61 13.89 -5.75
CA LYS A 96 -15.25 15.20 -6.30
C LYS A 96 -15.25 16.19 -5.14
N ARG A 97 -14.09 16.78 -4.83
CA ARG A 97 -14.03 18.00 -4.01
C ARG A 97 -14.52 19.19 -4.83
#